data_AF-A0ABD5QBW0-F1
#
_entry.id   AF-A0ABD5QBW0-F1
#
_cell.length_a   1.000
_cell.length_b   1.000
_cell.length_c   1.000
_cell.angle_alpha   90.00
_cell.angle_beta   90.00
_cell.angle_gamma   90.00
#
_symmetry.space_group_name_H-M   'P 1'
#
loop_
_entity.id
_entity.type
_entity.pdbx_description
1 polymer ?
#
loop_
_entity_poly.entity_id
_entity_poly.type
_entity_poly.pdbx_seq_one_letter_code
_entity_poly.pdbx_strand_id
1 'polypeptide(L)'
;MGSFITLPVERTPVLEWLSRETVVDISINGAPLFILAYFAVLIEVASPWSFDPLPVVLTHTLTLFPLVVLVFATYYAARAIERDAARSAPTRDSTDDPPEGPDR
;
A
#
# COMPACT_ATOMS: atom_id res chain seq x y z
N MET A 1 37.35 -25.51 -23.32
CA MET A 1 37.14 -24.13 -23.80
C MET A 1 35.64 -23.90 -23.84
N GLY A 2 35.09 -23.10 -22.92
CA GLY A 2 33.64 -22.91 -22.79
C GLY A 2 33.27 -22.36 -21.41
N SER A 3 33.68 -21.12 -21.13
CA SER A 3 33.23 -20.39 -19.94
C SER A 3 31.79 -19.93 -20.20
N PHE A 4 30.85 -20.55 -19.50
CA PHE A 4 29.47 -20.07 -19.43
C PHE A 4 29.48 -18.76 -18.64
N ILE A 5 29.30 -17.67 -19.37
CA ILE A 5 29.05 -16.34 -18.82
C ILE A 5 27.72 -16.43 -18.06
N THR A 6 27.80 -16.54 -16.74
CA THR A 6 26.66 -16.30 -15.86
C THR A 6 26.39 -14.80 -15.91
N LEU A 7 25.37 -14.40 -16.67
CA LEU A 7 24.95 -13.00 -16.67
C LEU A 7 24.36 -12.70 -15.29
N PRO A 8 24.81 -11.64 -14.59
CA PRO A 8 24.16 -11.21 -13.38
C PRO A 8 22.72 -10.81 -13.74
N VAL A 9 21.73 -11.56 -13.26
CA VAL A 9 20.32 -11.18 -13.33
C VAL A 9 20.18 -10.00 -12.37
N GLU A 10 20.35 -8.81 -12.92
CA GLU A 10 20.12 -7.55 -12.22
C GLU A 10 18.64 -7.52 -11.85
N ARG A 11 18.32 -7.81 -10.57
CA ARG A 11 16.94 -7.73 -10.07
C ARG A 11 16.51 -6.28 -10.25
N THR A 12 15.67 -6.03 -11.24
CA THR A 12 15.12 -4.70 -11.47
C THR A 12 14.27 -4.33 -10.25
N PRO A 13 14.53 -3.19 -9.59
CA PRO A 13 13.82 -2.81 -8.34
C PRO A 13 12.31 -2.62 -8.56
N VAL A 14 11.89 -2.43 -9.82
CA VAL A 14 10.50 -2.36 -10.25
C VAL A 14 9.73 -3.68 -10.16
N LEU A 15 10.36 -4.82 -9.86
CA LEU A 15 9.63 -6.08 -9.65
C LEU A 15 9.52 -6.46 -8.16
N GLU A 16 10.24 -5.76 -7.29
CA GLU A 16 10.20 -6.02 -5.85
C GLU A 16 8.88 -5.55 -5.23
N TRP A 17 8.32 -4.42 -5.67
CA TRP A 17 6.98 -3.98 -5.29
C TRP A 17 5.85 -4.83 -5.92
N LEU A 18 6.15 -5.56 -6.99
CA LEU A 18 5.26 -6.56 -7.58
C LEU A 18 5.44 -7.93 -6.92
N SER A 19 5.97 -7.96 -5.69
CA SER A 19 5.94 -9.17 -4.88
C SER A 19 4.49 -9.65 -4.74
N ARG A 20 4.30 -10.97 -4.72
CA ARG A 20 2.97 -11.59 -4.57
C ARG A 20 2.24 -11.05 -3.34
N GLU A 21 2.96 -10.78 -2.26
CA GLU A 21 2.41 -10.29 -1.00
C GLU A 21 1.90 -8.85 -1.14
N THR A 22 2.71 -7.94 -1.68
CA THR A 22 2.29 -6.55 -1.93
C THR A 22 1.10 -6.45 -2.88
N VAL A 23 1.08 -7.25 -3.96
CA VAL A 23 -0.05 -7.29 -4.89
C VAL A 23 -1.31 -7.81 -4.22
N VAL A 24 -1.18 -8.81 -3.35
CA VAL A 24 -2.29 -9.36 -2.58
C VAL A 24 -2.84 -8.32 -1.60
N ASP A 25 -2.01 -7.61 -0.86
CA ASP A 25 -2.44 -6.58 0.10
C ASP A 25 -3.18 -5.41 -0.58
N ILE A 26 -2.64 -4.94 -1.71
CA ILE A 26 -3.27 -3.91 -2.53
C ILE A 26 -4.60 -4.43 -3.09
N SER A 27 -4.68 -5.69 -3.50
CA SER A 27 -5.92 -6.27 -4.05
C SER A 27 -7.00 -6.44 -2.98
N ILE A 28 -6.64 -6.93 -1.79
CA ILE A 28 -7.56 -7.18 -0.67
C ILE A 28 -8.25 -5.87 -0.23
N ASN A 29 -7.53 -4.75 -0.20
CA ASN A 29 -8.11 -3.45 0.18
C ASN A 29 -8.62 -2.64 -1.02
N GLY A 30 -7.91 -2.69 -2.13
CA GLY A 30 -8.19 -1.91 -3.33
C GLY A 30 -9.45 -2.38 -4.06
N ALA A 31 -9.71 -3.69 -4.15
CA ALA A 31 -10.91 -4.17 -4.83
C ALA A 31 -12.21 -3.75 -4.10
N PRO A 32 -12.34 -3.91 -2.76
CA PRO A 32 -13.50 -3.39 -2.05
C PRO A 32 -13.64 -1.87 -2.16
N LEU A 33 -12.53 -1.12 -2.07
CA LEU A 33 -12.54 0.34 -2.21
C LEU A 33 -13.06 0.76 -3.59
N PHE A 34 -12.55 0.12 -4.65
CA PHE A 34 -12.99 0.38 -6.02
C PHE A 34 -14.47 0.09 -6.21
N ILE A 35 -14.95 -1.06 -5.74
CA ILE A 35 -16.35 -1.47 -5.86
C ILE A 35 -17.27 -0.49 -5.12
N LEU A 36 -16.92 -0.11 -3.88
CA LEU A 36 -17.71 0.85 -3.10
C LEU A 36 -17.73 2.23 -3.75
N ALA A 37 -16.60 2.71 -4.28
CA ALA A 37 -16.52 3.98 -5.00
C ALA A 37 -17.37 3.94 -6.28
N TYR A 38 -17.31 2.83 -7.03
CA TYR A 38 -18.14 2.61 -8.20
C TYR A 38 -19.64 2.69 -7.87
N PHE A 39 -20.09 1.97 -6.84
CA PHE A 39 -21.49 2.00 -6.45
C PHE A 39 -21.91 3.35 -5.89
N ALA A 40 -21.07 4.03 -5.11
CA ALA A 40 -21.35 5.38 -4.62
C ALA A 40 -21.65 6.35 -5.78
N VAL A 41 -20.84 6.30 -6.84
CA VAL A 41 -21.06 7.11 -8.05
C VAL A 41 -22.32 6.65 -8.81
N LEU A 42 -22.51 5.34 -8.97
CA LEU A 42 -23.65 4.79 -9.69
C LEU A 42 -24.99 5.17 -9.02
N ILE A 43 -25.03 5.12 -7.69
CA ILE A 43 -26.16 5.56 -6.87
C ILE A 43 -26.49 7.03 -7.18
N GLU A 44 -25.50 7.92 -7.20
CA GLU A 44 -25.73 9.34 -7.46
C GLU A 44 -26.26 9.61 -8.88
N VAL A 45 -25.73 8.90 -9.88
CA VAL A 45 -26.04 9.17 -11.30
C VAL A 45 -27.29 8.46 -11.79
N ALA A 46 -27.58 7.27 -11.29
CA ALA A 46 -28.57 6.36 -11.87
C ALA A 46 -29.63 5.86 -10.89
N SER A 47 -29.75 6.45 -9.70
CA SER A 47 -30.73 6.07 -8.67
C SER A 47 -32.17 6.01 -9.22
N PRO A 48 -32.81 4.81 -9.28
CA PRO A 48 -34.21 4.66 -9.69
C PRO A 48 -35.22 4.84 -8.54
N TRP A 49 -34.78 5.02 -7.28
CA TRP A 49 -35.69 5.14 -6.15
C TRP A 49 -36.28 6.56 -6.04
N SER A 50 -37.50 6.66 -5.49
CA SER A 50 -38.07 7.96 -5.10
C SER A 50 -37.25 8.57 -3.97
N PHE A 51 -37.38 9.88 -3.73
CA PHE A 51 -36.76 10.59 -2.60
C PHE A 51 -37.36 10.22 -1.23
N ASP A 52 -37.78 8.96 -1.06
CA ASP A 52 -38.16 8.41 0.23
C ASP A 52 -36.92 8.43 1.15
N PRO A 53 -37.00 9.05 2.34
CA PRO A 53 -35.87 9.18 3.24
C PRO A 53 -35.23 7.83 3.63
N LEU A 54 -36.02 6.76 3.82
CA LEU A 54 -35.49 5.52 4.37
C LEU A 54 -34.54 4.79 3.39
N PRO A 55 -34.95 4.51 2.14
CA PRO A 55 -34.07 3.88 1.15
C PRO A 55 -32.83 4.72 0.82
N VAL A 56 -32.99 6.05 0.76
CA VAL A 56 -31.88 6.98 0.47
C VAL A 56 -30.83 6.91 1.57
N VAL A 57 -31.24 7.09 2.83
CA VAL A 57 -30.33 7.05 3.97
C VAL A 57 -29.66 5.69 4.09
N LEU A 58 -30.41 4.59 3.93
CA LEU A 58 -29.87 3.25 4.07
C LEU A 58 -28.83 2.94 2.98
N THR A 59 -29.16 3.23 1.71
CA THR A 59 -28.25 2.99 0.58
C THR A 59 -26.96 3.80 0.69
N HIS A 60 -27.06 5.08 1.07
CA HIS A 60 -25.89 5.93 1.27
C HIS A 60 -25.08 5.49 2.49
N THR A 61 -25.73 5.14 3.59
CA THR A 61 -25.03 4.66 4.79
C THR A 61 -24.29 3.36 4.48
N LEU A 62 -24.95 2.36 3.89
CA LEU A 62 -24.34 1.08 3.56
C LEU A 62 -23.22 1.16 2.53
N THR A 63 -23.14 2.25 1.77
CA THR A 63 -22.10 2.43 0.73
C THR A 63 -20.99 3.37 1.18
N LEU A 64 -21.35 4.59 1.61
CA LEU A 64 -20.40 5.63 1.98
C LEU A 64 -19.72 5.35 3.33
N PHE A 65 -20.44 4.79 4.31
CA PHE A 65 -19.82 4.48 5.60
C PHE A 65 -18.65 3.49 5.46
N PRO A 66 -18.82 2.29 4.86
CA PRO A 66 -17.70 1.38 4.70
C PRO A 66 -16.63 1.94 3.74
N LEU A 67 -17.01 2.74 2.73
CA LEU A 67 -16.04 3.40 1.85
C LEU A 67 -15.10 4.30 2.65
N VAL A 68 -15.66 5.17 3.49
CA VAL A 68 -14.89 6.10 4.32
C VAL A 68 -14.03 5.33 5.32
N VAL A 69 -14.60 4.36 6.04
CA VAL A 69 -13.86 3.51 6.99
C VAL A 69 -12.69 2.82 6.30
N LEU A 70 -12.91 2.26 5.11
CA LEU A 70 -11.88 1.54 4.37
C LEU A 70 -10.78 2.46 3.84
N VAL A 71 -11.12 3.66 3.36
CA VAL A 71 -10.12 4.67 2.97
C VAL A 71 -9.22 5.01 4.15
N PHE A 72 -9.80 5.27 5.33
CA PHE A 72 -9.02 5.54 6.53
C PHE A 72 -8.17 4.34 6.94
N ALA A 73 -8.74 3.14 6.98
CA ALA A 73 -8.00 1.93 7.33
C ALA A 73 -6.81 1.70 6.40
N THR A 74 -7.03 1.83 5.08
CA THR A 74 -5.99 1.69 4.06
C THR A 74 -4.88 2.73 4.23
N TYR A 75 -5.26 3.98 4.49
CA TYR A 75 -4.30 5.07 4.73
C TYR A 75 -3.45 4.83 5.98
N TYR A 76 -4.07 4.41 7.09
CA TYR A 76 -3.34 4.12 8.32
C TYR A 76 -2.42 2.90 8.18
N ALA A 77 -2.85 1.88 7.45
CA ALA A 77 -2.01 0.71 7.14
C ALA A 77 -0.76 1.13 6.33
N ALA A 78 -0.95 1.88 5.23
CA ALA A 78 0.16 2.40 4.43
C ALA A 78 1.12 3.25 5.28
N ARG A 79 0.58 4.13 6.11
CA ARG A 79 1.38 5.00 6.99
C ARG A 79 2.14 4.23 8.06
N ALA A 80 1.61 3.12 8.55
CA ALA A 80 2.31 2.25 9.50
C ALA A 80 3.51 1.57 8.84
N ILE A 81 3.33 1.05 7.62
CA ILE A 81 4.39 0.40 6.83
C ILE A 81 5.55 1.38 6.56
N GLU A 82 5.27 2.61 6.14
CA GLU A 82 6.29 3.65 5.92
C GLU A 82 7.13 3.93 7.18
N ARG A 83 6.48 3.96 8.35
CA ARG A 83 7.15 4.24 9.63
C ARG A 83 8.09 3.12 10.04
N ASP A 84 7.68 1.87 9.83
CA ASP A 84 8.50 0.70 10.17
C ASP A 84 9.70 0.58 9.21
N ALA A 85 9.52 0.90 7.93
CA ALA A 85 10.61 1.00 6.97
C ALA A 85 11.64 2.07 7.38
N ALA A 86 11.18 3.25 7.83
CA ALA A 86 12.06 4.34 8.26
C ALA A 86 12.89 4.02 9.52
N ARG A 87 12.35 3.25 10.48
CA ARG A 87 13.10 2.82 11.68
C ARG A 87 14.15 1.74 11.39
N SER A 88 13.96 0.99 10.30
CA SER A 88 14.84 -0.11 9.91
C SER A 88 16.02 0.34 9.03
N ALA A 89 16.05 1.61 8.63
CA ALA A 89 17.19 2.20 7.93
C ALA A 89 18.43 2.18 8.85
N PRO A 90 19.54 1.56 8.46
CA PRO A 90 20.67 1.36 9.35
C PRO A 90 21.28 2.70 9.73
N THR A 91 21.45 2.92 11.04
CA THR A 91 22.37 3.91 11.60
C THR A 91 23.77 3.62 11.06
N ARG A 92 24.12 4.21 9.91
CA ARG A 92 25.51 4.40 9.54
C ARG A 92 26.03 5.52 10.44
N ASP A 93 27.19 5.28 11.06
CA ASP A 93 27.92 6.14 12.01
C ASP A 93 27.56 5.82 13.50
N SER A 94 28.43 5.31 14.39
CA SER A 94 29.85 5.64 14.62
C SER A 94 30.64 4.48 15.27
N THR A 95 31.16 3.53 14.48
CA THR A 95 32.19 2.57 14.99
C THR A 95 33.30 2.28 13.98
N ASP A 96 33.33 3.02 12.86
CA ASP A 96 34.54 3.15 12.01
C ASP A 96 35.36 4.36 12.47
N ASP A 97 35.70 4.41 13.76
CA ASP A 97 36.87 5.17 14.21
C ASP A 97 37.99 4.15 14.41
N PRO A 98 38.94 4.02 13.46
CA PRO A 98 40.13 3.22 13.69
C PRO A 98 40.89 3.88 14.86
N PRO A 99 41.41 3.12 15.84
CA PRO A 99 42.39 3.72 16.75
C PRO A 99 43.53 4.28 15.90
N GLU A 100 43.77 5.60 16.00
CA GLU A 100 45.01 6.18 15.49
C GLU A 100 46.16 5.30 15.98
N GLY A 101 46.94 4.81 15.01
CA GLY A 101 47.90 3.72 15.16
C GLY A 101 49.06 4.03 16.10
N PRO A 102 50.00 3.09 16.25
CA PRO A 102 51.01 3.12 17.30
C PRO A 102 51.99 4.28 17.09
N ASP A 103 51.88 5.31 17.92
CA ASP A 103 52.96 6.26 18.12
C ASP A 103 54.16 5.50 18.72
N ARG A 104 55.28 5.64 18.02
CA ARG A 104 56.58 5.01 18.29
C ARG A 104 57.13 5.32 19.68
#